data_AF-A0A643BLU7-F1
#
_entry.id   AF-A0A643BLU7-F1
#
_cell.length_a   1.000
_cell.length_b   1.000
_cell.length_c   1.000
_cell.angle_alpha   90.00
_cell.angle_beta   90.00
_cell.angle_gamma   90.00
#
_symmetry.space_group_name_H-M   'P 1'
#
loop_
_entity.id
_entity.type
_entity.pdbx_description
1 polymer ?
#
loop_
_entity_poly.entity_id
_entity_poly.type
_entity_poly.pdbx_seq_one_letter_code
_entity_poly.pdbx_strand_id
1 'polypeptide(L)'
;MVRRKKIAISLVFSLCEKEEAQGDFQDFFFSHFPLFESHMNRLKSAIEKAMISCRKIAESSLRVQFYVSRLMEALGEFRGTIWSLYSVPRIAEPVWLAMMSSTLEKTQLCQRFLKEFTLLIEQINKNQFFAALLTAVLTYHLAWVPTVMPVDHPPIRAFSEKRTSQLVNTLAKTHPYNPLWAQLGDLYGAIGSPVRLTRTVVLGKQKDLVQRILYVLTYFLRCSELQENQL
;
A
#
# COMPACT_ATOMS: atom_id res chain seq x y z
N MET A 1 -23.44 37.61 9.77
CA MET A 1 -22.72 36.33 9.59
C MET A 1 -21.36 36.61 8.94
N VAL A 2 -20.24 36.34 9.61
CA VAL A 2 -18.91 36.47 9.00
C VAL A 2 -18.69 35.31 8.02
N ARG A 3 -18.56 35.60 6.72
CA ARG A 3 -18.34 34.60 5.67
C ARG A 3 -16.93 34.01 5.84
N ARG A 4 -16.83 32.71 6.12
CA ARG A 4 -15.54 32.02 6.21
C ARG A 4 -14.84 32.03 4.84
N LYS A 5 -13.56 32.40 4.83
CA LYS A 5 -12.71 32.31 3.63
C LYS A 5 -12.45 30.84 3.32
N LYS A 6 -12.53 30.46 2.05
CA LYS A 6 -12.17 29.13 1.55
C LYS A 6 -10.81 29.22 0.87
N ILE A 7 -9.95 28.23 1.11
CA ILE A 7 -8.64 28.09 0.47
C ILE A 7 -8.65 26.70 -0.18
N ALA A 8 -8.20 26.63 -1.43
CA ALA A 8 -8.06 25.38 -2.18
C ALA A 8 -6.58 25.17 -2.53
N ILE A 9 -6.16 23.92 -2.56
CA ILE A 9 -4.85 23.49 -3.07
C ILE A 9 -5.14 22.64 -4.30
N SER A 10 -4.43 22.91 -5.39
CA SER A 10 -4.53 22.16 -6.64
C SER A 10 -3.16 21.63 -7.02
N LEU A 11 -3.15 20.46 -7.66
CA LEU A 11 -1.98 19.82 -8.22
C LEU A 11 -2.28 19.52 -9.68
N VAL A 12 -1.33 19.86 -10.55
CA VAL A 12 -1.41 19.59 -11.98
C VAL A 12 -0.26 18.66 -12.34
N PHE A 13 -0.59 17.48 -12.86
CA PHE A 13 0.37 16.54 -13.42
C PHE A 13 0.41 16.73 -14.92
N SER A 14 1.48 17.37 -15.41
CA SER A 14 1.74 17.48 -16.85
C SER A 14 2.39 16.18 -17.34
N LEU A 15 1.61 15.36 -18.04
CA LEU A 15 2.05 14.05 -18.56
C LEU A 15 2.77 14.20 -19.90
N CYS A 16 3.57 13.20 -20.28
CA CYS A 16 4.23 13.16 -21.59
C CYS A 16 3.22 12.91 -22.71
N GLU A 17 3.59 13.22 -23.96
CA GLU A 17 2.70 13.07 -25.13
C GLU A 17 2.45 11.61 -25.56
N LYS A 18 3.21 10.65 -25.04
CA LYS A 18 3.05 9.23 -25.37
C LYS A 18 1.79 8.68 -24.71
N GLU A 19 0.80 8.29 -25.51
CA GLU A 19 -0.50 7.78 -25.04
C GLU A 19 -0.36 6.58 -24.08
N GLU A 20 0.51 5.62 -24.39
CA GLU A 20 0.76 4.44 -23.54
C GLU A 20 1.22 4.85 -22.12
N ALA A 21 2.21 5.73 -22.03
CA ALA A 21 2.70 6.22 -20.75
C ALA A 21 1.68 7.11 -20.01
N GLN A 22 0.76 7.75 -20.73
CA GLN A 22 -0.38 8.44 -20.10
C GLN A 22 -1.34 7.44 -19.48
N GLY A 23 -1.69 6.36 -20.20
CA GLY A 23 -2.51 5.26 -19.71
C GLY A 23 -1.92 4.64 -18.45
N ASP A 24 -0.65 4.21 -18.52
CA ASP A 24 0.06 3.62 -17.38
C ASP A 24 0.03 4.49 -16.13
N PHE A 25 0.24 5.81 -16.28
CA PHE A 25 0.21 6.73 -15.16
C PHE A 25 -1.21 6.94 -14.62
N GLN A 26 -2.22 7.02 -15.49
CA GLN A 26 -3.62 7.18 -15.08
C GLN A 26 -4.09 5.94 -14.29
N ASP A 27 -3.82 4.75 -14.80
CA ASP A 27 -4.17 3.49 -14.14
C ASP A 27 -3.48 3.39 -12.78
N PHE A 28 -2.18 3.73 -12.73
CA PHE A 28 -1.44 3.81 -11.47
C PHE A 28 -2.06 4.83 -10.50
N PHE A 29 -2.37 6.04 -10.96
CA PHE A 29 -2.89 7.11 -10.12
C PHE A 29 -4.23 6.73 -9.49
N PHE A 30 -5.18 6.21 -10.28
CA PHE A 30 -6.51 5.88 -9.80
C PHE A 30 -6.54 4.61 -8.95
N SER A 31 -5.73 3.59 -9.28
CA SER A 31 -5.60 2.39 -8.44
C SER A 31 -4.95 2.67 -7.08
N HIS A 32 -4.08 3.68 -6.99
CA HIS A 32 -3.35 4.05 -5.77
C HIS A 32 -3.84 5.36 -5.12
N PHE A 33 -5.03 5.84 -5.50
CA PHE A 33 -5.56 7.14 -5.06
C PHE A 33 -5.49 7.39 -3.54
N PRO A 34 -5.76 6.40 -2.65
CA PRO A 34 -5.66 6.61 -1.20
C PRO A 34 -4.24 7.01 -0.73
N LEU A 35 -3.20 6.54 -1.44
CA LEU A 35 -1.81 6.92 -1.16
C LEU A 35 -1.54 8.37 -1.59
N PHE A 36 -2.02 8.75 -2.78
CA PHE A 36 -1.92 10.12 -3.28
C PHE A 36 -2.64 11.11 -2.35
N GLU A 37 -3.84 10.76 -1.87
CA GLU A 37 -4.58 11.58 -0.92
C GLU A 37 -3.80 11.78 0.38
N SER A 38 -3.18 10.73 0.92
CA SER A 38 -2.32 10.83 2.11
C SER A 38 -1.14 11.78 1.88
N HIS A 39 -0.47 11.68 0.73
CA HIS A 39 0.65 12.57 0.38
C HIS A 39 0.19 14.03 0.16
N MET A 40 -0.99 14.23 -0.43
CA MET A 40 -1.60 15.55 -0.60
C MET A 40 -1.98 16.17 0.76
N ASN A 41 -2.49 15.38 1.70
CA ASN A 41 -2.76 15.84 3.06
C ASN A 41 -1.49 16.24 3.81
N ARG A 42 -0.37 15.55 3.58
CA ARG A 42 0.95 15.94 4.11
C ARG A 42 1.42 17.27 3.52
N LEU A 43 1.28 17.46 2.20
CA LEU A 43 1.57 18.72 1.52
C LEU A 43 0.71 19.85 2.07
N LYS A 44 -0.61 19.67 2.17
CA LYS A 44 -1.53 20.62 2.79
C LYS A 44 -1.08 21.05 4.18
N SER A 45 -0.72 20.08 5.02
CA SER A 45 -0.26 20.35 6.39
C SER A 45 1.05 21.15 6.42
N ALA A 46 1.97 20.89 5.49
CA ALA A 46 3.21 21.66 5.34
C ALA A 46 2.92 23.11 4.90
N ILE A 47 2.01 23.31 3.95
CA ILE A 47 1.56 24.63 3.49
C ILE A 47 0.90 25.41 4.64
N GLU A 48 0.03 24.75 5.41
CA GLU A 48 -0.61 25.35 6.58
C GLU A 48 0.42 25.82 7.62
N LYS A 49 1.39 24.96 7.95
CA LYS A 49 2.51 25.33 8.84
C LYS A 49 3.31 26.51 8.30
N ALA A 50 3.61 26.52 7.00
CA ALA A 50 4.30 27.63 6.36
C ALA A 50 3.49 28.93 6.47
N MET A 51 2.19 28.91 6.17
CA MET A 51 1.31 30.08 6.29
C MET A 51 1.25 30.62 7.72
N ILE A 52 1.17 29.75 8.73
CA ILE A 52 1.16 30.15 10.15
C ILE A 52 2.49 30.80 10.54
N SER A 53 3.62 30.19 10.16
CA SER A 53 4.95 30.73 10.46
C SER A 53 5.20 32.09 9.79
N CYS A 54 4.73 32.27 8.55
CA CYS A 54 4.85 33.54 7.82
C CYS A 54 4.15 34.71 8.52
N ARG A 55 3.06 34.46 9.26
CA ARG A 55 2.35 35.52 10.01
C ARG A 55 3.20 36.17 11.09
N LYS A 56 4.24 35.48 11.58
CA LYS A 56 5.16 35.99 12.60
C LYS A 56 6.23 36.95 12.05
N ILE A 57 6.42 36.97 10.73
CA ILE A 57 7.43 37.82 10.08
C ILE A 57 6.80 39.19 9.81
N ALA A 58 7.39 40.26 10.32
CA ALA A 58 6.88 41.63 10.16
C ALA A 58 7.19 42.22 8.77
N GLU A 59 8.43 42.01 8.30
CA GLU A 59 8.90 42.55 7.02
C GLU A 59 8.28 41.79 5.83
N SER A 60 7.68 42.53 4.89
CA SER A 60 6.88 41.96 3.79
C SER A 60 7.73 41.15 2.79
N SER A 61 8.89 41.68 2.41
CA SER A 61 9.87 41.04 1.51
C SER A 61 10.30 39.66 2.05
N LEU A 62 10.78 39.63 3.29
CA LEU A 62 11.21 38.41 3.97
C LEU A 62 10.05 37.42 4.15
N ARG A 63 8.84 37.90 4.44
CA ARG A 63 7.65 37.05 4.56
C ARG A 63 7.35 36.31 3.27
N VAL A 64 7.34 37.00 2.14
CA VAL A 64 7.09 36.39 0.83
C VAL A 64 8.20 35.41 0.46
N GLN A 65 9.46 35.80 0.64
CA GLN A 65 10.60 34.94 0.35
C GLN A 65 10.57 33.65 1.18
N PHE A 66 10.32 33.77 2.49
CA PHE A 66 10.20 32.62 3.39
C PHE A 66 9.03 31.71 2.99
N TYR A 67 7.86 32.29 2.70
CA TYR A 67 6.68 31.53 2.27
C TYR A 67 6.96 30.71 1.01
N VAL A 68 7.49 31.36 -0.04
CA VAL A 68 7.79 30.69 -1.31
C VAL A 68 8.84 29.61 -1.11
N SER A 69 9.89 29.87 -0.33
CA SER A 69 10.92 28.87 -0.03
C SER A 69 10.34 27.60 0.61
N ARG A 70 9.53 27.75 1.66
CA ARG A 70 8.89 26.61 2.35
C ARG A 70 7.89 25.89 1.47
N LEU A 71 7.14 26.62 0.65
CA LEU A 71 6.19 26.03 -0.30
C LEU A 71 6.91 25.18 -1.36
N MET A 72 8.01 25.69 -1.91
CA MET A 72 8.81 24.98 -2.92
C MET A 72 9.51 23.75 -2.34
N GLU A 73 10.00 23.82 -1.10
CA GLU A 73 10.55 22.67 -0.38
C GLU A 73 9.48 21.59 -0.19
N ALA A 74 8.30 21.94 0.34
CA ALA A 74 7.19 21.00 0.53
C ALA A 74 6.71 20.38 -0.79
N LEU A 75 6.66 21.17 -1.86
CA LEU A 75 6.36 20.68 -3.21
C LEU A 75 7.46 19.74 -3.73
N GLY A 76 8.74 20.04 -3.47
CA GLY A 76 9.87 19.19 -3.80
C GLY A 76 9.80 17.83 -3.11
N GLU A 77 9.50 17.80 -1.81
CA GLU A 77 9.28 16.57 -1.05
C GLU A 77 8.09 15.76 -1.59
N PHE A 78 6.99 16.44 -1.93
CA PHE A 78 5.82 15.80 -2.54
C PHE A 78 6.20 15.16 -3.87
N ARG A 79 6.87 15.90 -4.76
CA ARG A 79 7.36 15.39 -6.06
C ARG A 79 8.26 14.18 -5.89
N GLY A 80 9.24 14.26 -5.00
CA GLY A 80 10.16 13.14 -4.72
C GLY A 80 9.42 11.91 -4.19
N THR A 81 8.41 12.11 -3.34
CA THR A 81 7.61 11.00 -2.80
C THR A 81 6.77 10.32 -3.88
N ILE A 82 6.07 11.09 -4.72
CA ILE A 82 5.27 10.54 -5.82
C ILE A 82 6.17 9.85 -6.87
N TRP A 83 7.29 10.47 -7.23
CA TRP A 83 8.24 9.88 -8.17
C TRP A 83 8.83 8.57 -7.65
N SER A 84 9.22 8.53 -6.38
CA SER A 84 9.72 7.32 -5.73
C SER A 84 8.64 6.23 -5.70
N LEU A 85 7.39 6.59 -5.37
CA LEU A 85 6.28 5.64 -5.34
C LEU A 85 6.00 5.03 -6.73
N TYR A 86 6.08 5.83 -7.79
CA TYR A 86 5.83 5.39 -9.16
C TYR A 86 7.00 4.59 -9.75
N SER A 87 8.25 5.01 -9.50
CA SER A 87 9.45 4.44 -10.17
C SER A 87 10.14 3.32 -9.39
N VAL A 88 9.79 3.08 -8.12
CA VAL A 88 10.47 2.06 -7.31
C VAL A 88 10.27 0.66 -7.93
N PRO A 89 11.35 -0.12 -8.10
CA PRO A 89 11.24 -1.48 -8.65
C PRO A 89 10.38 -2.35 -7.74
N ARG A 90 9.39 -3.01 -8.34
CA ARG A 90 8.46 -3.91 -7.65
C ARG A 90 8.88 -5.37 -7.82
N ILE A 91 8.40 -6.22 -6.92
CA ILE A 91 8.57 -7.67 -7.05
C ILE A 91 7.64 -8.13 -8.17
N ALA A 92 8.21 -8.67 -9.26
CA ALA A 92 7.45 -9.06 -10.45
C ALA A 92 6.43 -10.16 -10.16
N GLU A 93 6.84 -11.19 -9.41
CA GLU A 93 6.01 -12.36 -9.12
C GLU A 93 5.99 -12.65 -7.60
N PRO A 94 5.08 -12.01 -6.84
CA PRO A 94 4.86 -12.32 -5.43
C PRO A 94 4.36 -13.77 -5.27
N VAL A 95 4.99 -14.54 -4.38
CA VAL A 95 4.77 -15.99 -4.24
C VAL A 95 3.30 -16.32 -3.98
N TRP A 96 2.64 -15.62 -3.05
CA TRP A 96 1.23 -15.86 -2.72
C TRP A 96 0.31 -15.61 -3.91
N LEU A 97 0.42 -14.44 -4.56
CA LEU A 97 -0.44 -14.09 -5.70
C LEU A 97 -0.21 -15.00 -6.89
N ALA A 98 1.05 -15.32 -7.21
CA ALA A 98 1.38 -16.24 -8.29
C ALA A 98 0.87 -17.67 -8.03
N MET A 99 0.88 -18.12 -6.76
CA MET A 99 0.31 -19.42 -6.38
C MET A 99 -1.22 -19.46 -6.45
N MET A 100 -1.88 -18.34 -6.14
CA MET A 100 -3.33 -18.20 -6.24
C MET A 100 -3.79 -18.14 -7.69
N SER A 101 -3.04 -17.43 -8.54
CA SER A 101 -3.30 -17.38 -9.98
C SER A 101 -3.32 -18.79 -10.60
N SER A 102 -4.21 -19.02 -11.57
CA SER A 102 -4.45 -20.33 -12.18
C SER A 102 -3.39 -20.75 -13.21
N THR A 103 -2.11 -20.51 -12.92
CA THR A 103 -1.01 -20.88 -13.83
C THR A 103 -0.69 -22.39 -13.75
N LEU A 104 -0.23 -22.96 -14.86
CA LEU A 104 0.12 -24.39 -14.99
C LEU A 104 1.45 -24.76 -14.28
N GLU A 105 2.22 -23.77 -13.81
CA GLU A 105 3.60 -23.96 -13.31
C GLU A 105 3.73 -23.99 -11.77
N LYS A 106 2.64 -24.23 -11.04
CA LYS A 106 2.61 -24.19 -9.56
C LYS A 106 3.70 -25.04 -8.90
N THR A 107 3.98 -26.22 -9.45
CA THR A 107 5.02 -27.12 -8.89
C THR A 107 6.41 -26.49 -8.94
N GLN A 108 6.77 -25.83 -10.05
CA GLN A 108 8.08 -25.19 -10.20
C GLN A 108 8.20 -23.98 -9.26
N LEU A 109 7.13 -23.18 -9.15
CA LEU A 109 7.07 -22.06 -8.21
C LEU A 109 7.22 -22.54 -6.76
N CYS A 110 6.51 -23.59 -6.36
CA CYS A 110 6.63 -24.19 -5.02
C CYS A 110 8.05 -24.70 -4.76
N GLN A 111 8.67 -25.40 -5.72
CA GLN A 111 10.05 -25.87 -5.59
C GLN A 111 11.04 -24.71 -5.42
N ARG A 112 10.90 -23.64 -6.22
CA ARG A 112 11.72 -22.43 -6.11
C ARG A 112 11.53 -21.76 -4.76
N PHE A 113 10.29 -21.59 -4.32
CA PHE A 113 9.99 -21.01 -3.01
C PHE A 113 10.62 -21.82 -1.88
N LEU A 114 10.42 -23.14 -1.85
CA LEU A 114 10.97 -24.01 -0.81
C LEU A 114 12.50 -23.98 -0.78
N LYS A 115 13.14 -23.96 -1.96
CA LYS A 115 14.60 -23.83 -2.06
C LYS A 115 15.09 -22.53 -1.43
N GLU A 116 14.52 -21.38 -1.81
CA GLU A 116 14.91 -20.08 -1.25
C GLU A 116 14.61 -19.98 0.25
N PHE A 117 13.49 -20.55 0.70
CA PHE A 117 13.10 -20.60 2.10
C PHE A 117 14.11 -21.39 2.95
N THR A 118 14.48 -22.60 2.50
CA THR A 118 15.48 -23.44 3.18
C THR A 118 16.85 -22.76 3.19
N LEU A 119 17.28 -22.15 2.09
CA LEU A 119 18.54 -21.41 2.04
C LEU A 119 18.58 -20.26 3.06
N LEU A 120 17.47 -19.51 3.22
CA LEU A 120 17.41 -18.48 4.27
C LEU A 120 17.51 -19.09 5.67
N ILE A 121 16.79 -20.18 5.94
CA ILE A 121 16.89 -20.86 7.24
C ILE A 121 18.35 -21.26 7.52
N GLU A 122 19.06 -21.83 6.55
CA GLU A 122 20.45 -22.26 6.75
C GLU A 122 21.41 -21.08 6.91
N GLN A 123 21.22 -20.00 6.15
CA GLN A 123 22.15 -18.86 6.11
C GLN A 123 22.01 -17.89 7.29
N ILE A 124 20.77 -17.55 7.68
CA ILE A 124 20.50 -16.45 8.63
C ILE A 124 19.92 -16.91 9.98
N ASN A 125 19.66 -18.21 10.18
CA ASN A 125 19.07 -18.68 11.44
C ASN A 125 20.07 -18.88 12.59
N LYS A 126 21.37 -18.58 12.40
CA LYS A 126 22.39 -18.71 13.47
C LYS A 126 22.05 -17.92 14.74
N ASN A 127 21.27 -16.83 14.62
CA ASN A 127 20.85 -15.98 15.74
C ASN A 127 19.32 -15.90 15.90
N GLN A 128 18.56 -16.89 15.43
CA GLN A 128 17.08 -16.85 15.43
C GLN A 128 16.47 -15.66 14.65
N PHE A 129 17.27 -14.95 13.85
CA PHE A 129 16.83 -13.74 13.15
C PHE A 129 15.63 -14.02 12.25
N PHE A 130 15.70 -15.09 11.46
CA PHE A 130 14.64 -15.44 10.53
C PHE A 130 13.36 -15.89 11.26
N ALA A 131 13.50 -16.66 12.35
CA ALA A 131 12.38 -17.04 13.19
C ALA A 131 11.70 -15.82 13.85
N ALA A 132 12.48 -14.86 14.35
CA ALA A 132 11.96 -13.61 14.91
C ALA A 132 11.25 -12.76 13.84
N LEU A 133 11.81 -12.67 12.63
CA LEU A 133 11.20 -11.98 11.51
C LEU A 133 9.85 -12.60 11.12
N LEU A 134 9.80 -13.92 10.94
CA LEU A 134 8.54 -14.62 10.61
C LEU A 134 7.51 -14.46 11.73
N THR A 135 7.94 -14.57 12.99
CA THR A 135 7.07 -14.32 14.14
C THR A 135 6.45 -12.93 14.07
N ALA A 136 7.26 -11.89 13.82
CA ALA A 136 6.76 -10.53 13.70
C ALA A 136 5.78 -10.38 12.52
N VAL A 137 6.12 -10.90 11.34
CA VAL A 137 5.26 -10.82 10.16
C VAL A 137 3.93 -11.52 10.40
N LEU A 138 3.93 -12.75 10.93
CA LEU A 138 2.71 -13.52 11.20
C LEU A 138 1.86 -12.92 12.33
N THR A 139 2.48 -12.24 13.29
CA THR A 139 1.78 -11.57 14.40
C THR A 139 1.06 -10.29 13.95
N TYR A 140 1.62 -9.56 12.99
CA TYR A 140 1.13 -8.22 12.63
C TYR A 140 0.47 -8.12 11.25
N HIS A 141 0.77 -9.02 10.31
CA HIS A 141 0.10 -9.10 9.01
C HIS A 141 -0.96 -10.19 9.03
N LEU A 142 -2.11 -9.91 9.63
CA LEU A 142 -3.11 -10.92 10.00
C LEU A 142 -3.96 -11.49 8.85
N ALA A 143 -3.73 -11.04 7.61
CA ALA A 143 -4.47 -11.51 6.42
C ALA A 143 -4.22 -12.99 6.08
N TRP A 144 -3.20 -13.63 6.65
CA TRP A 144 -3.02 -15.07 6.48
C TRP A 144 -4.03 -15.90 7.28
N VAL A 145 -4.57 -15.38 8.39
CA VAL A 145 -5.45 -16.15 9.29
C VAL A 145 -6.70 -16.69 8.57
N PRO A 146 -7.49 -15.87 7.85
CA PRO A 146 -8.67 -16.35 7.13
C PRO A 146 -8.35 -17.33 5.98
N THR A 147 -7.11 -17.38 5.52
CA THR A 147 -6.70 -18.21 4.38
C THR A 147 -6.27 -19.63 4.77
N VAL A 148 -6.05 -19.90 6.07
CA VAL A 148 -5.59 -21.23 6.56
C VAL A 148 -6.47 -21.80 7.66
N MET A 149 -7.29 -20.98 8.31
CA MET A 149 -8.26 -21.48 9.28
C MET A 149 -9.57 -21.80 8.55
N PRO A 150 -9.99 -23.09 8.47
CA PRO A 150 -11.35 -23.39 8.07
C PRO A 150 -12.28 -22.75 9.10
N VAL A 151 -13.20 -21.92 8.63
CA VAL A 151 -14.29 -21.45 9.49
C VAL A 151 -15.13 -22.70 9.80
N ASP A 152 -15.40 -23.01 11.07
CA ASP A 152 -16.26 -24.14 11.52
C ASP A 152 -17.75 -24.00 11.10
N HIS A 153 -18.02 -23.29 10.02
CA HIS A 153 -19.29 -23.22 9.35
C HIS A 153 -19.20 -23.89 7.98
N PRO A 154 -20.24 -24.63 7.56
CA PRO A 154 -20.25 -25.36 6.29
C PRO A 154 -19.78 -24.44 5.16
N PRO A 155 -19.05 -24.98 4.16
CA PRO A 155 -18.27 -24.19 3.21
C PRO A 155 -19.21 -23.19 2.57
N ILE A 156 -19.11 -21.95 3.02
CA ILE A 156 -19.93 -20.91 2.45
C ILE A 156 -19.30 -20.66 1.09
N ARG A 157 -19.90 -21.22 0.04
CA ARG A 157 -19.77 -20.76 -1.35
C ARG A 157 -20.28 -19.30 -1.49
N ALA A 158 -20.02 -18.41 -0.52
CA ALA A 158 -20.49 -17.04 -0.50
C ALA A 158 -19.36 -16.03 -0.41
N PHE A 159 -18.49 -16.09 -1.40
CA PHE A 159 -18.20 -14.85 -2.11
C PHE A 159 -19.11 -14.65 -3.34
N SER A 160 -19.84 -15.68 -3.79
CA SER A 160 -20.77 -15.56 -4.93
C SER A 160 -22.24 -15.33 -4.53
N GLU A 161 -22.72 -15.83 -3.39
CA GLU A 161 -24.14 -15.68 -3.00
C GLU A 161 -24.29 -15.49 -1.47
N LYS A 162 -24.07 -14.28 -0.95
CA LYS A 162 -24.48 -13.96 0.42
C LYS A 162 -25.97 -13.64 0.41
N ARG A 163 -26.79 -14.42 1.13
CA ARG A 163 -28.13 -14.00 1.59
C ARG A 163 -28.03 -12.60 2.17
N THR A 164 -28.48 -11.60 1.42
CA THR A 164 -28.41 -10.20 1.83
C THR A 164 -29.47 -9.94 2.89
N SER A 165 -29.03 -9.93 4.15
CA SER A 165 -29.77 -9.27 5.23
C SER A 165 -30.05 -7.81 4.83
N GLN A 166 -31.26 -7.30 5.10
CA GLN A 166 -31.65 -5.92 4.80
C GLN A 166 -30.68 -4.88 5.42
N LEU A 167 -30.08 -5.19 6.57
CA LEU A 167 -29.05 -4.36 7.21
C LEU A 167 -27.73 -4.34 6.41
N VAL A 168 -27.31 -5.48 5.88
CA VAL A 168 -26.11 -5.59 5.04
C VAL A 168 -26.31 -4.88 3.70
N ASN A 169 -27.52 -4.94 3.13
CA ASN A 169 -27.86 -4.14 1.94
C ASN A 169 -27.86 -2.64 2.22
N THR A 170 -28.30 -2.20 3.40
CA THR A 170 -28.27 -0.78 3.78
C THR A 170 -26.84 -0.30 4.06
N LEU A 171 -25.99 -1.15 4.64
CA LEU A 171 -24.56 -0.91 4.80
C LEU A 171 -23.83 -0.89 3.46
N ALA A 172 -24.10 -1.82 2.55
CA ALA A 172 -23.50 -1.84 1.21
C ALA A 172 -23.91 -0.62 0.37
N LYS A 173 -25.13 -0.08 0.58
CA LYS A 173 -25.58 1.17 -0.06
C LYS A 173 -24.88 2.42 0.49
N THR A 174 -24.40 2.39 1.73
CA THR A 174 -23.72 3.53 2.38
C THR A 174 -22.19 3.40 2.35
N HIS A 175 -21.68 2.17 2.23
CA HIS A 175 -20.27 1.80 2.17
C HIS A 175 -20.11 0.71 1.09
N PRO A 176 -20.13 1.10 -0.20
CA PRO A 176 -19.94 0.14 -1.29
C PRO A 176 -18.61 -0.57 -1.11
N TYR A 177 -18.62 -1.91 -1.19
CA TYR A 177 -17.41 -2.70 -1.09
C TYR A 177 -16.45 -2.31 -2.20
N ASN A 178 -15.27 -1.81 -1.83
CA ASN A 178 -14.21 -1.50 -2.78
C ASN A 178 -13.11 -2.57 -2.67
N PRO A 179 -12.90 -3.38 -3.72
CA PRO A 179 -11.95 -4.50 -3.68
C PRO A 179 -10.50 -4.05 -3.51
N LEU A 180 -10.10 -2.91 -4.07
CA LEU A 180 -8.74 -2.35 -3.91
C LEU A 180 -8.50 -1.91 -2.46
N TRP A 181 -9.49 -1.32 -1.82
CA TRP A 181 -9.41 -0.93 -0.41
C TRP A 181 -9.36 -2.13 0.53
N ALA A 182 -10.14 -3.17 0.23
CA ALA A 182 -10.09 -4.42 0.99
C ALA A 182 -8.69 -5.07 0.88
N GLN A 183 -8.15 -5.17 -0.34
CA GLN A 183 -6.80 -5.70 -0.58
C GLN A 183 -5.72 -4.87 0.14
N LEU A 184 -5.83 -3.54 0.13
CA LEU A 184 -4.91 -2.66 0.87
C LEU A 184 -4.99 -2.90 2.39
N GLY A 185 -6.20 -3.13 2.90
CA GLY A 185 -6.44 -3.51 4.30
C GLY A 185 -5.77 -4.84 4.66
N ASP A 186 -5.89 -5.84 3.80
CA ASP A 186 -5.21 -7.14 3.95
C ASP A 186 -3.69 -6.97 4.03
N LEU A 187 -3.11 -6.21 3.09
CA LEU A 187 -1.66 -5.95 3.03
C LEU A 187 -1.14 -5.27 4.30
N TYR A 188 -1.90 -4.34 4.89
CA TYR A 188 -1.55 -3.70 6.15
C TYR A 188 -1.79 -4.57 7.39
N GLY A 189 -2.42 -5.74 7.27
CA GLY A 189 -2.83 -6.53 8.42
C GLY A 189 -3.90 -5.85 9.26
N ALA A 190 -4.72 -4.99 8.64
CA ALA A 190 -5.79 -4.23 9.30
C ALA A 190 -7.02 -5.11 9.65
N ILE A 191 -6.76 -6.35 10.07
CA ILE A 191 -7.74 -7.41 10.32
C ILE A 191 -7.58 -7.81 11.78
N GLY A 192 -8.53 -7.41 12.63
CA GLY A 192 -8.52 -7.75 14.04
C GLY A 192 -8.87 -6.58 14.95
N SER A 193 -8.90 -6.85 16.25
CA SER A 193 -9.14 -5.86 17.29
C SER A 193 -7.97 -5.86 18.27
N PRO A 194 -7.24 -4.74 18.44
CA PRO A 194 -7.43 -3.45 17.76
C PRO A 194 -6.94 -3.48 16.30
N VAL A 195 -7.50 -2.61 15.46
CA VAL A 195 -7.02 -2.41 14.08
C VAL A 195 -5.63 -1.78 14.12
N ARG A 196 -4.65 -2.44 13.50
CA ARG A 196 -3.26 -1.95 13.38
C ARG A 196 -2.86 -1.89 11.91
N LEU A 197 -2.16 -0.83 11.54
CA LEU A 197 -1.56 -0.70 10.20
C LEU A 197 -0.09 -1.08 10.28
N THR A 198 0.25 -2.22 9.69
CA THR A 198 1.59 -2.80 9.73
C THR A 198 2.32 -2.61 8.41
N ARG A 199 3.60 -2.25 8.48
CA ARG A 199 4.51 -2.25 7.34
C ARG A 199 5.80 -2.93 7.74
N THR A 200 6.30 -3.81 6.87
CA THR A 200 7.58 -4.49 7.06
C THR A 200 8.65 -3.81 6.20
N VAL A 201 9.77 -3.41 6.81
CA VAL A 201 10.93 -2.82 6.12
C VAL A 201 12.14 -3.68 6.39
N VAL A 202 12.75 -4.20 5.33
CA VAL A 202 13.99 -5.00 5.40
C VAL A 202 15.14 -4.13 4.92
N LEU A 203 16.05 -3.81 5.84
CA LEU A 203 17.26 -3.03 5.54
C LEU A 203 18.47 -3.97 5.48
N GLY A 204 19.28 -3.85 4.45
CA GLY A 204 20.49 -4.66 4.31
C GLY A 204 21.44 -4.11 3.26
N LYS A 205 22.74 -4.35 3.45
CA LYS A 205 23.80 -3.97 2.50
C LYS A 205 23.93 -4.96 1.34
N GLN A 206 23.60 -6.23 1.58
CA GLN A 206 23.68 -7.29 0.58
C GLN A 206 22.37 -7.39 -0.19
N LYS A 207 22.36 -6.89 -1.43
CA LYS A 207 21.18 -6.85 -2.31
C LYS A 207 20.49 -8.20 -2.44
N ASP A 208 21.24 -9.26 -2.73
CA ASP A 208 20.68 -10.59 -2.99
C ASP A 208 19.98 -11.18 -1.77
N LEU A 209 20.55 -10.99 -0.58
CA LEU A 209 19.94 -11.45 0.67
C LEU A 209 18.64 -10.70 0.96
N VAL A 210 18.62 -9.38 0.77
CA VAL A 210 17.40 -8.57 0.93
C VAL A 210 16.32 -9.01 -0.05
N GLN A 211 16.69 -9.22 -1.32
CA GLN A 211 15.74 -9.69 -2.34
C GLN A 211 15.18 -11.08 -2.02
N ARG A 212 16.01 -12.01 -1.52
CA ARG A 212 15.54 -13.34 -1.08
C ARG A 212 14.59 -13.26 0.10
N ILE A 213 14.92 -12.45 1.11
CA ILE A 213 14.02 -12.23 2.26
C ILE A 213 12.69 -11.67 1.77
N LEU A 214 12.71 -10.63 0.94
CA LEU A 214 11.48 -10.03 0.40
C LEU A 214 10.65 -11.04 -0.42
N TYR A 215 11.30 -11.80 -1.31
CA TYR A 215 10.64 -12.85 -2.09
C TYR A 215 9.93 -13.86 -1.19
N VAL A 216 10.62 -14.38 -0.18
CA VAL A 216 10.03 -15.33 0.77
C VAL A 216 8.90 -14.70 1.60
N LEU A 217 9.05 -13.45 2.04
CA LEU A 217 8.01 -12.75 2.79
C LEU A 217 6.73 -12.55 1.97
N THR A 218 6.80 -12.46 0.64
CA THR A 218 5.59 -12.34 -0.20
C THR A 218 4.65 -13.56 -0.11
N TYR A 219 5.10 -14.70 0.40
CA TYR A 219 4.22 -15.83 0.70
C TYR A 219 3.39 -15.63 1.97
N PHE A 220 3.96 -14.94 2.97
CA PHE A 220 3.32 -14.72 4.28
C PHE A 220 2.49 -13.42 4.29
N LEU A 221 2.84 -12.45 3.46
CA LEU A 221 2.07 -11.23 3.22
C LEU A 221 0.93 -11.50 2.25
N ARG A 222 -0.12 -12.17 2.74
CA ARG A 222 -1.26 -12.60 1.92
C ARG A 222 -2.26 -11.47 1.68
N CYS A 223 -2.91 -11.50 0.53
CA CYS A 223 -4.03 -10.63 0.17
C CYS A 223 -4.91 -11.31 -0.89
N SER A 224 -6.09 -10.74 -1.15
CA SER A 224 -6.99 -11.22 -2.19
C SER A 224 -6.44 -10.92 -3.59
N GLU A 225 -6.59 -11.86 -4.54
CA GLU A 225 -6.32 -11.64 -5.96
C GLU A 225 -7.47 -10.84 -6.58
N LEU A 226 -7.14 -9.84 -7.41
CA LEU A 226 -8.11 -9.00 -8.10
C LEU A 226 -8.05 -9.26 -9.59
N GLN A 227 -9.21 -9.37 -10.23
CA GLN A 227 -9.35 -9.57 -11.67
C GLN A 227 -10.27 -8.49 -12.24
N GLU A 228 -9.87 -7.92 -13.38
CA GLU A 228 -10.72 -7.03 -14.16
C GLU A 228 -11.53 -7.86 -15.15
N ASN A 229 -12.85 -7.85 -14.98
CA ASN A 229 -13.74 -8.48 -15.95
C ASN A 229 -13.98 -7.50 -17.09
N GLN A 230 -13.49 -7.83 -18.28
CA GLN A 230 -13.97 -7.19 -19.51
C GLN A 230 -15.32 -7.83 -19.87
N LEU A 231 -16.38 -7.02 -19.82
CA LEU A 231 -17.75 -7.41 -20.20
C LEU A 231 -17.97 -7.30 -21.71
#